data_AF-A0A7Y5FPQ5-F1
#
_entry.id   AF-A0A7Y5FPQ5-F1
#
_cell.length_a   1.000
_cell.length_b   1.000
_cell.length_c   1.000
_cell.angle_alpha   90.00
_cell.angle_beta   90.00
_cell.angle_gamma   90.00
#
_symmetry.space_group_name_H-M   'P 1'
#
loop_
_entity.id
_entity.type
_entity.pdbx_description
1 polymer ?
#
loop_
_entity_poly.entity_id
_entity_poly.type
_entity_poly.pdbx_seq_one_letter_code
_entity_poly.pdbx_strand_id
1 'polypeptide(L)'
;MKIREDLRPMINHEPIKIPVTRRPLKAGQYYPEVTKKTLIIGHFSASDGTPEAVGDWFDSGGANYRDAAGNTVPVATAYSLGKDGKIIEMFDPEFWAVHLGASLSDEQRSIGIELVNAGPLRKRGEKFFWWPGNYSYEYTGRVYDNITDWRGFRYFAAFPVIQVESFARLTAYLIQRFKMNTRFVAGNLFLPGASALIGFAMHCNFRADKFDLGPAFQYEFFKREVMKHLQVPVLPDYETL
;
A
#
# COMPACT_ATOMS: atom_id res chain seq x y z
N MET A 1 -1.90 15.37 -25.98
CA MET A 1 -0.86 14.36 -25.71
C MET A 1 -1.44 12.98 -26.02
N LYS A 2 -1.03 12.34 -27.12
CA LYS A 2 -1.55 11.01 -27.49
C LYS A 2 -1.14 10.02 -26.41
N ILE A 3 -2.11 9.39 -25.76
CA ILE A 3 -1.91 8.22 -24.91
C ILE A 3 -1.25 7.18 -25.82
N ARG A 4 0.05 6.92 -25.63
CA ARG A 4 0.65 5.80 -26.35
C ARG A 4 0.08 4.53 -25.74
N GLU A 5 -0.65 3.77 -26.55
CA GLU A 5 -1.21 2.46 -26.20
C GLU A 5 -0.13 1.36 -26.13
N ASP A 6 1.16 1.72 -26.29
CA ASP A 6 2.30 0.83 -26.52
C ASP A 6 2.91 0.20 -25.25
N LEU A 7 2.33 0.41 -24.07
CA LEU A 7 2.84 -0.13 -22.79
C LEU A 7 1.86 -1.05 -22.07
N ARG A 8 0.86 -1.62 -22.75
CA ARG A 8 0.17 -2.79 -22.20
C ARG A 8 1.12 -3.98 -22.37
N PRO A 9 1.52 -4.69 -21.29
CA PRO A 9 2.30 -5.90 -21.47
C PRO A 9 1.53 -6.83 -22.41
N MET A 10 2.18 -7.34 -23.45
CA MET A 10 1.63 -8.44 -24.23
C MET A 10 1.76 -9.68 -23.34
N ILE A 11 0.73 -9.92 -22.51
CA ILE A 11 0.73 -10.98 -21.51
C ILE A 11 0.52 -12.34 -22.22
N ASN A 12 1.59 -12.91 -22.77
CA ASN A 12 1.69 -14.31 -23.17
C ASN A 12 2.51 -15.12 -22.15
N HIS A 13 2.46 -14.73 -20.87
CA HIS A 13 3.18 -15.40 -19.79
C HIS A 13 2.22 -16.21 -18.91
N GLU A 14 2.73 -17.30 -18.34
CA GLU A 14 2.05 -18.09 -17.31
C GLU A 14 1.39 -17.19 -16.25
N PRO A 15 0.18 -17.54 -15.78
CA PRO A 15 -0.46 -16.79 -14.70
C PRO A 15 0.42 -16.74 -13.45
N ILE A 16 0.69 -15.53 -12.96
CA ILE A 16 1.39 -15.33 -11.71
C ILE A 16 0.52 -15.90 -10.60
N LYS A 17 1.08 -16.85 -9.83
CA LYS A 17 0.41 -17.41 -8.65
C LYS A 17 0.92 -16.70 -7.40
N ILE A 18 0.05 -16.50 -6.42
CA ILE A 18 0.43 -16.00 -5.08
C ILE A 18 -0.03 -16.99 -4.01
N PRO A 19 0.77 -17.23 -2.95
CA PRO A 19 0.32 -18.00 -1.79
C PRO A 19 -0.56 -17.11 -0.91
N VAL A 20 -1.85 -17.03 -1.26
CA VAL A 20 -2.82 -16.17 -0.58
C VAL A 20 -3.73 -16.98 0.33
N THR A 21 -3.96 -16.47 1.54
CA THR A 21 -5.00 -16.99 2.45
C THR A 21 -6.19 -16.05 2.42
N ARG A 22 -7.41 -16.59 2.32
CA ARG A 22 -8.64 -15.77 2.37
C ARG A 22 -9.12 -15.63 3.80
N ARG A 23 -9.38 -14.40 4.23
CA ARG A 23 -10.04 -14.04 5.50
C ARG A 23 -11.05 -12.93 5.21
N PRO A 24 -12.26 -13.27 4.74
CA PRO A 24 -13.26 -12.28 4.35
C PRO A 24 -13.63 -11.33 5.50
N LEU A 25 -13.77 -10.05 5.21
CA LEU A 25 -14.34 -9.08 6.15
C LEU A 25 -15.85 -9.27 6.31
N LYS A 26 -16.39 -8.75 7.41
CA LYS A 26 -17.83 -8.65 7.64
C LYS A 26 -18.51 -7.79 6.59
N ALA A 27 -19.79 -8.09 6.33
CA ALA A 27 -20.62 -7.27 5.46
C ALA A 27 -20.62 -5.80 5.92
N GLY A 28 -20.54 -4.88 4.97
CA GLY A 28 -20.51 -3.43 5.21
C GLY A 28 -19.11 -2.83 5.38
N GLN A 29 -18.04 -3.63 5.50
CA GLN A 29 -16.66 -3.11 5.55
C GLN A 29 -16.12 -2.68 4.19
N TYR A 30 -16.74 -3.15 3.10
CA TYR A 30 -16.39 -2.83 1.73
C TYR A 30 -17.66 -2.82 0.87
N TYR A 31 -17.55 -2.29 -0.35
CA TYR A 31 -18.63 -2.16 -1.32
C TYR A 31 -18.48 -3.23 -2.40
N PRO A 32 -19.38 -4.24 -2.47
CA PRO A 32 -19.31 -5.33 -3.44
C PRO A 32 -19.76 -4.91 -4.85
N GLU A 33 -19.32 -3.74 -5.30
CA GLU A 33 -19.54 -3.21 -6.65
C GLU A 33 -18.26 -3.39 -7.46
N VAL A 34 -18.37 -4.04 -8.62
CA VAL A 34 -17.23 -4.23 -9.52
C VAL A 34 -16.86 -2.90 -10.17
N THR A 35 -15.59 -2.51 -10.02
CA THR A 35 -15.07 -1.27 -10.63
C THR A 35 -13.83 -1.53 -11.47
N LYS A 36 -13.58 -0.66 -12.45
CA LYS A 36 -12.35 -0.74 -13.25
C LYS A 36 -11.15 -0.33 -12.41
N LYS A 37 -10.23 -1.26 -12.19
CA LYS A 37 -9.00 -1.01 -11.42
C LYS A 37 -7.86 -0.52 -12.29
N THR A 38 -7.25 0.60 -11.91
CA THR A 38 -6.13 1.23 -12.65
C THR A 38 -4.94 1.57 -11.77
N LEU A 39 -5.06 1.38 -10.45
CA LEU A 39 -4.08 1.81 -9.48
C LEU A 39 -3.98 0.81 -8.32
N ILE A 40 -2.77 0.60 -7.82
CA ILE A 40 -2.46 -0.13 -6.59
C ILE A 40 -1.84 0.89 -5.64
N ILE A 41 -2.33 0.91 -4.40
CA ILE A 41 -1.78 1.78 -3.35
C ILE A 41 -1.20 0.93 -2.22
N GLY A 42 0.08 1.14 -1.94
CA GLY A 42 0.73 0.61 -0.74
C GLY A 42 0.47 1.48 0.48
N HIS A 43 0.02 0.83 1.56
CA HIS A 43 -0.21 1.39 2.89
C HIS A 43 0.64 0.66 3.94
N PHE A 44 0.79 1.25 5.13
CA PHE A 44 1.20 0.49 6.30
C PHE A 44 0.16 0.57 7.42
N SER A 45 0.05 -0.52 8.19
CA SER A 45 -1.06 -0.70 9.13
C SER A 45 -0.94 0.11 10.42
N ALA A 46 0.20 0.78 10.63
CA ALA A 46 0.60 1.42 11.88
C ALA A 46 0.45 0.44 13.06
N SER A 47 0.99 -0.76 12.87
CA SER A 47 0.86 -1.92 13.77
C SER A 47 2.12 -2.78 13.70
N ASP A 48 2.38 -3.57 14.74
CA ASP A 48 3.49 -4.53 14.79
C ASP A 48 3.02 -6.01 14.88
N GLY A 49 1.72 -6.25 14.61
CA GLY A 49 1.04 -7.53 14.80
C GLY A 49 1.14 -8.51 13.61
N THR A 50 0.03 -9.21 13.33
CA THR A 50 -0.11 -10.14 12.20
C THR A 50 -0.98 -9.52 11.09
N PRO A 51 -0.88 -9.99 9.84
CA PRO A 51 -1.75 -9.47 8.78
C PRO A 51 -3.23 -9.80 9.02
N GLU A 52 -3.57 -10.89 9.71
CA GLU A 52 -4.95 -11.21 10.09
C GLU A 52 -5.53 -10.18 11.06
N ALA A 53 -4.72 -9.71 12.02
CA ALA A 53 -5.13 -8.72 13.01
C ALA A 53 -5.53 -7.38 12.35
N VAL A 54 -5.00 -7.06 11.17
CA VAL A 54 -5.43 -5.91 10.36
C VAL A 54 -6.91 -6.05 9.97
N GLY A 55 -7.30 -7.25 9.52
CA GLY A 55 -8.70 -7.54 9.19
C GLY A 55 -9.60 -7.60 10.42
N ASP A 56 -9.11 -8.15 11.54
CA ASP A 56 -9.84 -8.16 12.82
C ASP A 56 -10.13 -6.72 13.28
N TRP A 57 -9.17 -5.82 13.07
CA TRP A 57 -9.32 -4.40 13.41
C TRP A 57 -10.36 -3.71 12.54
N PHE A 58 -10.36 -3.91 11.21
CA PHE A 58 -11.43 -3.42 10.33
C PHE A 58 -12.80 -3.94 10.81
N ASP A 59 -12.92 -5.24 11.09
CA ASP A 59 -14.16 -5.87 11.55
C ASP A 59 -14.63 -5.44 12.95
N SER A 60 -13.75 -4.84 13.75
CA SER A 60 -14.08 -4.23 15.04
C SER A 60 -14.61 -2.79 14.94
N GLY A 61 -14.66 -2.23 13.72
CA GLY A 61 -15.07 -0.85 13.45
C GLY A 61 -13.92 0.16 13.38
N GLY A 62 -12.67 -0.33 13.32
CA GLY A 62 -11.36 0.35 13.23
C GLY A 62 -11.32 1.89 13.19
N ALA A 63 -10.56 2.43 12.24
CA ALA A 63 -10.64 3.86 11.91
C ALA A 63 -11.82 4.07 10.97
N ASN A 64 -12.50 5.19 11.15
CA ASN A 64 -13.58 5.57 10.25
C ASN A 64 -13.19 6.85 9.52
N TYR A 65 -13.53 6.92 8.24
CA TYR A 65 -13.42 8.14 7.45
C TYR A 65 -14.69 8.97 7.61
N ARG A 66 -14.56 10.30 7.62
CA ARG A 66 -15.71 11.20 7.52
C ARG A 66 -15.85 11.64 6.08
N ASP A 67 -16.94 11.25 5.43
CA ASP A 67 -17.21 11.69 4.07
C ASP A 67 -17.55 13.19 4.02
N ALA A 68 -17.74 13.72 2.81
CA ALA A 68 -18.05 15.14 2.61
C ALA A 68 -19.40 15.56 3.23
N ALA A 69 -20.31 14.61 3.49
CA ALA A 69 -21.58 14.83 4.16
C ALA A 69 -21.48 14.67 5.69
N GLY A 70 -20.30 14.35 6.22
CA GLY A 70 -20.03 14.16 7.65
C GLY A 70 -20.37 12.77 8.17
N ASN A 71 -20.77 11.83 7.30
CA ASN A 71 -21.08 10.46 7.69
C ASN A 71 -19.80 9.70 8.00
N THR A 72 -19.91 8.80 8.98
CA THR A 72 -18.83 7.89 9.36
C THR A 72 -18.90 6.67 8.45
N VAL A 73 -17.86 6.44 7.65
CA VAL A 73 -17.74 5.29 6.75
C VAL A 73 -16.58 4.39 7.18
N PRO A 74 -16.75 3.06 7.15
CA PRO A 74 -15.68 2.13 7.49
C PRO A 74 -14.55 2.23 6.48
N VAL A 75 -13.33 1.99 6.95
CA VAL A 75 -12.16 1.87 6.08
C VAL A 75 -11.71 0.42 5.98
N ALA A 76 -11.22 0.01 4.82
CA ALA A 76 -10.67 -1.32 4.61
C ALA A 76 -9.76 -1.36 3.37
N THR A 77 -8.86 -2.33 3.33
CA THR A 77 -8.03 -2.64 2.15
C THR A 77 -8.30 -4.05 1.65
N ALA A 78 -8.01 -4.33 0.37
CA ALA A 78 -8.30 -5.65 -0.21
C ALA A 78 -7.35 -6.72 0.34
N TYR A 79 -6.13 -6.32 0.70
CA TYR A 79 -5.09 -7.22 1.20
C TYR A 79 -4.37 -6.65 2.41
N SER A 80 -3.90 -7.55 3.28
CA SER A 80 -2.87 -7.26 4.28
C SER A 80 -1.69 -8.23 4.13
N LEU A 81 -0.50 -7.75 4.48
CA LEU A 81 0.76 -8.44 4.24
C LEU A 81 1.68 -8.41 5.46
N GLY A 82 1.99 -9.59 5.99
CA GLY A 82 2.77 -9.78 7.21
C GLY A 82 4.26 -9.55 7.02
N LYS A 83 4.97 -9.27 8.11
CA LYS A 83 6.44 -9.11 8.13
C LYS A 83 7.19 -10.36 7.63
N ASP A 84 6.53 -11.52 7.65
CA ASP A 84 7.01 -12.82 7.17
C ASP A 84 6.68 -13.10 5.68
N GLY A 85 5.98 -12.18 5.00
CA GLY A 85 5.55 -12.35 3.62
C GLY A 85 4.17 -13.01 3.45
N LYS A 86 3.46 -13.34 4.53
CA LYS A 86 2.11 -13.90 4.44
C LYS A 86 1.13 -12.89 3.86
N ILE A 87 0.34 -13.30 2.87
CA ILE A 87 -0.67 -12.47 2.19
C ILE A 87 -2.07 -12.93 2.60
N ILE A 88 -2.87 -12.00 3.11
CA ILE A 88 -4.29 -12.20 3.42
C ILE A 88 -5.14 -11.42 2.42
N GLU A 89 -6.06 -12.09 1.73
CA GLU A 89 -7.13 -11.47 0.93
C GLU A 89 -8.37 -11.29 1.80
N MET A 90 -8.78 -10.04 1.98
CA MET A 90 -9.87 -9.62 2.87
C MET A 90 -11.20 -9.42 2.13
N PHE A 91 -11.14 -9.11 0.84
CA PHE A 91 -12.27 -9.14 -0.09
C PHE A 91 -11.72 -9.23 -1.52
N ASP A 92 -12.59 -9.55 -2.50
CA ASP A 92 -12.17 -9.61 -3.89
C ASP A 92 -11.74 -8.21 -4.40
N PRO A 93 -10.51 -8.03 -4.90
CA PRO A 93 -10.04 -6.72 -5.38
C PRO A 93 -10.78 -6.19 -6.62
N GLU A 94 -11.75 -6.90 -7.20
CA GLU A 94 -12.71 -6.30 -8.15
C GLU A 94 -13.66 -5.31 -7.47
N PHE A 95 -13.89 -5.48 -6.17
CA PHE A 95 -14.67 -4.60 -5.31
C PHE A 95 -13.83 -3.44 -4.77
N TRP A 96 -14.44 -2.54 -3.99
CA TRP A 96 -13.74 -1.37 -3.45
C TRP A 96 -14.12 -1.08 -2.00
N ALA A 97 -13.26 -0.31 -1.33
CA ALA A 97 -13.46 0.17 0.02
C ALA A 97 -12.85 1.57 0.15
N VAL A 98 -13.24 2.33 1.17
CA VAL A 98 -12.56 3.59 1.48
C VAL A 98 -11.25 3.25 2.19
N HIS A 99 -10.12 3.67 1.63
CA HIS A 99 -8.79 3.46 2.22
C HIS A 99 -7.88 4.67 2.09
N LEU A 100 -8.06 5.48 1.05
CA LEU A 100 -7.23 6.64 0.79
C LEU A 100 -7.68 7.84 1.64
N GLY A 101 -8.99 7.97 1.86
CA GLY A 101 -9.61 9.20 2.35
C GLY A 101 -9.40 10.35 1.37
N ALA A 102 -9.55 10.06 0.07
CA ALA A 102 -9.40 11.00 -1.03
C ALA A 102 -10.72 11.09 -1.85
N SER A 103 -10.64 11.33 -3.16
CA SER A 103 -11.84 11.36 -4.01
C SER A 103 -12.47 9.96 -4.12
N LEU A 104 -13.81 9.89 -4.23
CA LEU A 104 -14.52 8.62 -4.43
C LEU A 104 -13.99 7.85 -5.64
N SER A 105 -13.66 8.55 -6.73
CA SER A 105 -13.09 7.92 -7.92
C SER A 105 -11.73 7.27 -7.66
N ASP A 106 -10.91 7.84 -6.77
CA ASP A 106 -9.62 7.25 -6.38
C ASP A 106 -9.82 6.00 -5.52
N GLU A 107 -10.77 6.01 -4.58
CA GLU A 107 -11.13 4.81 -3.78
C GLU A 107 -11.63 3.68 -4.70
N GLN A 108 -12.53 3.99 -5.62
CA GLN A 108 -13.14 3.00 -6.52
C GLN A 108 -12.13 2.40 -7.50
N ARG A 109 -11.25 3.21 -8.09
CA ARG A 109 -10.32 2.74 -9.13
C ARG A 109 -9.06 2.08 -8.59
N SER A 110 -8.82 2.15 -7.27
CA SER A 110 -7.60 1.63 -6.66
C SER A 110 -7.83 0.36 -5.85
N ILE A 111 -6.72 -0.34 -5.61
CA ILE A 111 -6.62 -1.51 -4.73
C ILE A 111 -5.65 -1.13 -3.61
N GLY A 112 -6.16 -0.94 -2.40
CA GLY A 112 -5.35 -0.73 -1.21
C GLY A 112 -4.75 -2.04 -0.68
N ILE A 113 -3.49 -1.99 -0.26
CA ILE A 113 -2.76 -3.11 0.36
C ILE A 113 -2.05 -2.61 1.62
N GLU A 114 -2.34 -3.22 2.77
CA GLU A 114 -1.70 -2.90 4.05
C GLU A 114 -0.46 -3.77 4.29
N LEU A 115 0.70 -3.17 4.47
CA LEU A 115 1.89 -3.86 4.98
C LEU A 115 1.96 -3.69 6.49
N VAL A 116 2.06 -4.79 7.22
CA VAL A 116 2.26 -4.73 8.68
C VAL A 116 3.58 -4.04 8.98
N ASN A 117 3.51 -2.82 9.48
CA ASN A 117 4.65 -2.00 9.85
C ASN A 117 4.22 -0.89 10.83
N ALA A 118 5.09 -0.58 11.80
CA ALA A 118 4.85 0.39 12.85
C ALA A 118 4.97 1.86 12.38
N GLY A 119 5.62 2.11 11.25
CA GLY A 119 5.79 3.43 10.66
C GLY A 119 6.85 4.29 11.37
N PRO A 120 6.63 5.60 11.54
CA PRO A 120 7.57 6.51 12.19
C PRO A 120 7.87 6.14 13.65
N LEU A 121 9.09 6.44 14.10
CA LEU A 121 9.58 6.11 15.44
C LEU A 121 10.17 7.34 16.13
N ARG A 122 9.94 7.46 17.44
CA ARG A 122 10.62 8.44 18.30
C ARG A 122 11.72 7.76 19.09
N LYS A 123 12.94 8.29 19.00
CA LYS A 123 14.06 7.86 19.83
C LYS A 123 14.01 8.54 21.20
N ARG A 124 14.16 7.79 22.28
CA ARG A 124 14.33 8.30 23.65
C ARG A 124 15.45 7.50 24.32
N GLY A 125 16.60 8.15 24.54
CA GLY A 125 17.83 7.44 24.93
C GLY A 125 18.25 6.47 23.82
N GLU A 126 18.45 5.21 24.17
CA GLU A 126 18.84 4.15 23.24
C GLU A 126 17.64 3.40 22.63
N LYS A 127 16.42 3.70 23.09
CA LYS A 127 15.20 3.00 22.71
C LYS A 127 14.40 3.76 21.67
N PHE A 128 13.61 3.02 20.91
CA PHE A 128 12.68 3.55 19.93
C PHE A 128 11.26 3.26 20.36
N PHE A 129 10.34 4.18 20.05
CA PHE A 129 8.94 4.06 20.40
C PHE A 129 8.09 4.33 19.18
N TRP A 130 7.01 3.58 19.04
CA TRP A 130 6.08 3.68 17.91
C TRP A 130 4.68 4.05 18.39
N TRP A 131 3.88 4.63 17.49
CA TRP A 131 2.45 4.85 17.71
C TRP A 131 1.73 3.51 17.67
N PRO A 132 0.78 3.13 18.55
CA PRO A 132 -0.23 3.98 19.19
C PRO A 132 0.18 4.65 20.52
N GLY A 133 -0.80 5.31 21.18
CA GLY A 133 -0.61 5.87 22.52
C GLY A 133 0.41 7.01 22.60
N ASN A 134 0.51 7.85 21.56
CA ASN A 134 1.48 8.95 21.50
C ASN A 134 2.93 8.50 21.69
N TYR A 135 3.33 7.44 20.97
CA TYR A 135 4.70 6.91 21.01
C TYR A 135 5.08 6.40 22.41
N SER A 136 4.20 5.60 23.02
CA SER A 136 4.42 5.03 24.36
C SER A 136 4.80 3.55 24.33
N TYR A 137 4.70 2.89 23.18
CA TYR A 137 5.08 1.50 23.02
C TYR A 137 6.51 1.40 22.51
N GLU A 138 7.36 0.66 23.22
CA GLU A 138 8.73 0.38 22.78
C GLU A 138 8.69 -0.45 21.48
N TYR A 139 9.48 -0.04 20.49
CA TYR A 139 9.67 -0.76 19.25
C TYR A 139 10.99 -1.53 19.31
N THR A 140 10.90 -2.85 19.17
CA THR A 140 12.04 -3.78 19.27
C THR A 140 12.45 -4.37 17.92
N GLY A 141 11.79 -3.97 16.84
CA GLY A 141 12.11 -4.42 15.49
C GLY A 141 13.30 -3.67 14.88
N ARG A 142 13.60 -3.97 13.61
CA ARG A 142 14.67 -3.29 12.89
C ARG A 142 14.28 -1.84 12.59
N VAL A 143 15.20 -0.91 12.86
CA VAL A 143 15.02 0.52 12.65
C VAL A 143 15.75 0.96 11.38
N TYR A 144 15.08 1.78 10.57
CA TYR A 144 15.66 2.52 9.46
C TYR A 144 15.95 3.96 9.92
N ASP A 145 17.20 4.39 9.78
CA ASP A 145 17.61 5.78 9.97
C ASP A 145 17.56 6.50 8.63
N ASN A 146 16.63 7.44 8.46
CA ASN A 146 16.48 8.23 7.24
C ASN A 146 17.58 9.28 7.05
N ILE A 147 18.52 9.40 8.00
CA ILE A 147 19.61 10.38 8.04
C ILE A 147 19.12 11.82 8.27
N THR A 148 18.13 12.26 7.49
CA THR A 148 17.43 13.54 7.62
C THR A 148 15.99 13.33 8.04
N ASP A 149 15.40 14.36 8.65
CA ASP A 149 14.00 14.32 9.04
C ASP A 149 13.10 14.33 7.80
N TRP A 150 12.13 13.40 7.77
CA TRP A 150 11.03 13.39 6.83
C TRP A 150 9.71 13.49 7.59
N ARG A 151 8.94 14.54 7.32
CA ARG A 151 7.68 14.86 8.01
C ARG A 151 7.82 14.86 9.55
N GLY A 152 8.95 15.35 10.06
CA GLY A 152 9.24 15.46 11.49
C GLY A 152 9.76 14.18 12.15
N PHE A 153 10.12 13.16 11.37
CA PHE A 153 10.70 11.91 11.87
C PHE A 153 11.97 11.54 11.12
N ARG A 154 13.00 11.15 11.88
CA ARG A 154 14.23 10.56 11.35
C ARG A 154 14.20 9.04 11.27
N TYR A 155 13.58 8.41 12.27
CA TYR A 155 13.62 6.96 12.43
C TYR A 155 12.28 6.34 12.07
N PHE A 156 12.33 5.18 11.43
CA PHE A 156 11.17 4.45 10.96
C PHE A 156 11.34 2.94 11.17
N ALA A 157 10.26 2.19 11.29
CA ALA A 157 10.31 0.74 11.28
C ALA A 157 10.68 0.23 9.87
N ALA A 158 11.73 -0.58 9.77
CA ALA A 158 12.20 -1.11 8.49
C ALA A 158 11.30 -2.26 7.99
N PHE A 159 11.11 -2.34 6.68
CA PHE A 159 10.40 -3.46 6.03
C PHE A 159 11.36 -4.65 5.81
N PRO A 160 11.03 -5.86 6.30
CA PRO A 160 11.80 -7.06 5.97
C PRO A 160 11.83 -7.34 4.46
N VAL A 161 12.94 -7.89 3.97
CA VAL A 161 13.12 -8.20 2.54
C VAL A 161 12.00 -9.11 2.02
N ILE A 162 11.68 -10.18 2.76
CA ILE A 162 10.61 -11.12 2.39
C ILE A 162 9.22 -10.49 2.30
N GLN A 163 8.97 -9.45 3.11
CA GLN A 163 7.74 -8.66 3.05
C GLN A 163 7.67 -7.89 1.73
N VAL A 164 8.77 -7.24 1.34
CA VAL A 164 8.87 -6.47 0.09
C VAL A 164 8.81 -7.37 -1.15
N GLU A 165 9.44 -8.55 -1.12
CA GLU A 165 9.37 -9.54 -2.21
C GLU A 165 7.95 -10.08 -2.39
N SER A 166 7.27 -10.42 -1.30
CA SER A 166 5.89 -10.89 -1.34
C SER A 166 4.94 -9.80 -1.83
N PHE A 167 5.19 -8.55 -1.43
CA PHE A 167 4.45 -7.40 -1.93
C PHE A 167 4.66 -7.20 -3.43
N ALA A 168 5.91 -7.29 -3.91
CA ALA A 168 6.22 -7.19 -5.34
C ALA A 168 5.52 -8.29 -6.16
N ARG A 169 5.49 -9.53 -5.66
CA ARG A 169 4.77 -10.63 -6.32
C ARG A 169 3.26 -10.39 -6.36
N LEU A 170 2.66 -9.88 -5.28
CA LEU A 170 1.26 -9.49 -5.22
C LEU A 170 0.94 -8.36 -6.21
N THR A 171 1.77 -7.32 -6.25
CA THR A 171 1.61 -6.22 -7.22
C THR A 171 1.69 -6.72 -8.65
N ALA A 172 2.66 -7.58 -8.98
CA ALA A 172 2.79 -8.18 -10.31
C ALA A 172 1.55 -9.00 -10.69
N TYR A 173 1.03 -9.82 -9.76
CA TYR A 173 -0.21 -10.57 -9.94
C TYR A 173 -1.40 -9.65 -10.24
N LEU A 174 -1.58 -8.56 -9.49
CA LEU A 174 -2.68 -7.62 -9.70
C LEU A 174 -2.54 -6.86 -11.02
N ILE A 175 -1.32 -6.47 -11.40
CA ILE A 175 -1.05 -5.86 -12.71
C ILE A 175 -1.47 -6.83 -13.83
N GLN A 176 -1.12 -8.11 -13.73
CA GLN A 176 -1.49 -9.13 -14.72
C GLN A 176 -3.01 -9.39 -14.74
N ARG A 177 -3.63 -9.61 -13.57
CA ARG A 177 -5.07 -9.89 -13.42
C ARG A 177 -5.93 -8.77 -13.99
N PHE A 178 -5.62 -7.53 -13.65
CA PHE A 178 -6.42 -6.36 -14.02
C PHE A 178 -5.91 -5.64 -15.27
N LYS A 179 -4.86 -6.16 -15.92
CA LYS A 179 -4.21 -5.56 -17.10
C LYS A 179 -3.84 -4.10 -16.85
N MET A 180 -3.30 -3.81 -15.67
CA MET A 180 -2.93 -2.46 -15.26
C MET A 180 -1.66 -1.98 -15.97
N ASN A 181 -1.43 -0.67 -15.91
CA ASN A 181 -0.19 -0.09 -16.41
C ASN A 181 0.96 -0.34 -15.43
N THR A 182 2.18 -0.54 -15.94
CA THR A 182 3.42 -0.72 -15.16
C THR A 182 4.11 0.62 -14.85
N ARG A 183 3.32 1.66 -14.57
CA ARG A 183 3.81 2.96 -14.11
C ARG A 183 4.02 2.91 -12.60
N PHE A 184 5.22 3.26 -12.16
CA PHE A 184 5.54 3.35 -10.75
C PHE A 184 5.88 4.80 -10.42
N VAL A 185 5.28 5.30 -9.35
CA VAL A 185 5.51 6.64 -8.84
C VAL A 185 6.66 6.57 -7.85
N ALA A 186 7.81 7.09 -8.26
CA ALA A 186 8.97 7.18 -7.40
C ALA A 186 8.81 8.29 -6.35
N GLY A 187 9.46 8.09 -5.20
CA GLY A 187 9.51 9.06 -4.12
C GLY A 187 8.26 9.10 -3.26
N ASN A 188 8.44 9.62 -2.05
CA ASN A 188 7.43 9.66 -0.97
C ASN A 188 6.82 11.07 -0.79
N LEU A 189 6.98 11.95 -1.79
CA LEU A 189 6.42 13.30 -1.72
C LEU A 189 4.93 13.29 -2.04
N PHE A 190 4.20 14.20 -1.39
CA PHE A 190 2.81 14.49 -1.75
C PHE A 190 2.76 15.15 -3.13
N LEU A 191 1.84 14.69 -3.98
CA LEU A 191 1.65 15.15 -5.35
C LEU A 191 0.25 15.77 -5.47
N PRO A 192 0.12 17.09 -5.68
CA PRO A 192 -1.19 17.74 -5.87
C PRO A 192 -2.02 17.15 -7.02
N GLY A 193 -1.37 16.56 -8.03
CA GLY A 193 -2.00 15.89 -9.18
C GLY A 193 -2.20 14.38 -9.01
N ALA A 194 -2.19 13.84 -7.78
CA ALA A 194 -2.18 12.38 -7.54
C ALA A 194 -3.38 11.62 -8.18
N SER A 195 -4.53 12.28 -8.38
CA SER A 195 -5.69 11.65 -9.03
C SER A 195 -5.46 11.27 -10.50
N ALA A 196 -4.41 11.77 -11.15
CA ALA A 196 -4.02 11.37 -12.51
C ALA A 196 -3.10 10.14 -12.56
N LEU A 197 -2.60 9.67 -11.40
CA LEU A 197 -1.67 8.55 -11.31
C LEU A 197 -2.35 7.22 -11.66
N ILE A 198 -1.60 6.32 -12.30
CA ILE A 198 -2.00 4.94 -12.64
C ILE A 198 -0.84 3.98 -12.36
N GLY A 199 -1.13 2.68 -12.24
CA GLY A 199 -0.13 1.66 -11.93
C GLY A 199 0.07 1.51 -10.43
N PHE A 200 1.21 1.93 -9.89
CA PHE A 200 1.55 1.85 -8.47
C PHE A 200 1.89 3.23 -7.89
N ALA A 201 1.34 3.52 -6.71
CA ALA A 201 1.71 4.67 -5.90
C ALA A 201 1.64 4.33 -4.39
N MET A 202 2.16 5.22 -3.56
CA MET A 202 2.09 5.14 -2.10
C MET A 202 1.03 6.11 -1.56
N HIS A 203 0.43 5.84 -0.40
CA HIS A 203 -0.59 6.71 0.20
C HIS A 203 -0.11 8.14 0.42
N CYS A 204 1.15 8.30 0.84
CA CYS A 204 1.82 9.58 1.03
C CYS A 204 1.91 10.45 -0.24
N ASN A 205 1.78 9.85 -1.43
CA ASN A 205 1.68 10.60 -2.69
C ASN A 205 0.32 11.30 -2.84
N PHE A 206 -0.74 10.74 -2.26
CA PHE A 206 -2.09 11.32 -2.30
C PHE A 206 -2.39 12.27 -1.15
N ARG A 207 -1.67 12.15 -0.03
CA ARG A 207 -1.97 12.90 1.19
C ARG A 207 -0.72 13.37 1.94
N ALA A 208 -0.66 14.69 2.18
CA ALA A 208 0.45 15.34 2.87
C ALA A 208 0.51 15.02 4.39
N ASP A 209 -0.55 14.45 4.95
CA ASP A 209 -0.60 14.00 6.35
C ASP A 209 -0.27 12.50 6.54
N LYS A 210 -0.11 11.74 5.45
CA LYS A 210 0.09 10.27 5.46
C LYS A 210 1.55 9.85 5.31
N PHE A 211 2.02 8.94 6.16
CA PHE A 211 3.44 8.57 6.22
C PHE A 211 3.82 7.38 5.35
N ASP A 212 2.85 6.69 4.78
CA ASP A 212 2.98 5.35 4.22
C ASP A 212 3.13 5.35 2.68
N LEU A 213 4.01 4.53 2.10
CA LEU A 213 4.99 3.64 2.74
C LEU A 213 6.26 4.37 3.24
N GLY A 214 6.45 5.63 2.81
CA GLY A 214 7.47 6.52 3.35
C GLY A 214 8.92 6.13 3.00
N PRO A 215 9.91 6.77 3.64
CA PRO A 215 11.33 6.62 3.28
C PRO A 215 11.95 5.27 3.62
N ALA A 216 11.37 4.52 4.58
CA ALA A 216 11.88 3.20 4.94
C ALA A 216 11.55 2.11 3.91
N PHE A 217 10.63 2.40 2.99
CA PHE A 217 10.24 1.45 1.95
C PHE A 217 11.32 1.34 0.88
N GLN A 218 11.70 0.10 0.58
CA GLN A 218 12.76 -0.22 -0.38
C GLN A 218 12.22 -0.15 -1.82
N TYR A 219 11.82 1.03 -2.27
CA TYR A 219 11.11 1.26 -3.55
C TYR A 219 11.84 0.67 -4.76
N GLU A 220 13.14 0.93 -4.91
CA GLU A 220 13.91 0.43 -6.05
C GLU A 220 13.99 -1.10 -6.08
N PHE A 221 14.11 -1.71 -4.89
CA PHE A 221 14.09 -3.16 -4.77
C PHE A 221 12.74 -3.73 -5.14
N PHE A 222 11.66 -3.16 -4.58
CA PHE A 222 10.29 -3.53 -4.90
C PHE A 222 10.01 -3.46 -6.39
N LYS A 223 10.28 -2.32 -7.03
CA LYS A 223 10.05 -2.11 -8.47
C LYS A 223 10.79 -3.15 -9.30
N ARG A 224 12.07 -3.42 -8.99
CA ARG A 224 12.86 -4.45 -9.68
C ARG A 224 12.21 -5.83 -9.57
N GLU A 225 11.77 -6.24 -8.39
CA GLU A 225 11.14 -7.56 -8.21
C GLU A 225 9.77 -7.64 -8.91
N VAL A 226 8.98 -6.55 -8.96
CA VAL A 226 7.73 -6.55 -9.74
C VAL A 226 8.00 -6.80 -11.22
N MET A 227 8.96 -6.07 -11.80
CA MET A 227 9.29 -6.20 -13.22
C MET A 227 9.84 -7.59 -13.56
N LYS A 228 10.63 -8.18 -12.66
CA LYS A 228 11.10 -9.57 -12.76
C LYS A 228 9.95 -10.56 -12.79
N HIS A 229 8.95 -10.42 -11.92
CA HIS A 229 7.76 -11.29 -11.93
C HIS A 229 6.91 -11.13 -13.19
N LEU A 230 6.81 -9.91 -13.71
CA LEU A 230 6.12 -9.60 -14.95
C LEU A 230 6.90 -10.03 -16.21
N GLN A 231 8.19 -10.41 -16.06
CA GLN A 231 9.10 -10.74 -17.17
C GLN A 231 9.23 -9.60 -18.19
N VAL A 232 9.17 -8.35 -17.72
CA VAL A 232 9.34 -7.14 -18.55
C VAL A 232 10.58 -6.36 -18.12
N PRO A 233 11.22 -5.59 -19.02
CA PRO A 233 12.31 -4.71 -18.66
C PRO A 233 11.89 -3.67 -17.60
N VAL A 234 12.84 -3.27 -16.75
CA VAL A 234 12.62 -2.14 -15.82
C VAL A 234 12.56 -0.84 -16.63
N LEU A 235 11.38 -0.24 -16.71
CA LEU A 235 11.20 1.08 -17.32
C LEU A 235 11.64 2.18 -16.34
N PRO A 236 12.17 3.32 -16.82
CA PRO A 236 12.44 4.47 -15.97
C PRO A 236 11.16 4.91 -15.24
N ASP A 237 11.31 5.47 -14.05
CA ASP A 237 10.18 6.11 -13.38
C ASP A 237 9.72 7.30 -14.22
N TYR A 238 8.41 7.53 -14.20
CA TYR A 238 7.90 8.75 -14.79
C TYR A 238 8.20 9.87 -13.80
N GLU A 239 9.13 10.73 -14.17
CA GLU A 239 9.23 12.06 -13.58
C GLU A 239 7.86 12.73 -13.76
N THR A 240 7.35 13.25 -12.65
CA THR A 240 6.00 13.79 -12.44
C THR A 240 5.33 14.39 -13.68
N LEU A 241 4.03 14.11 -13.83
CA LEU A 241 3.12 14.79 -14.77
C LEU A 241 3.23 16.32 -14.70
#